data_AF-A0A2P4NPG0-F1
#
_entry.id   AF-A0A2P4NPG0-F1
#
_cell.length_a   1.000
_cell.length_b   1.000
_cell.length_c   1.000
_cell.angle_alpha   90.00
_cell.angle_beta   90.00
_cell.angle_gamma   90.00
#
_symmetry.space_group_name_H-M   'P 1'
#
loop_
_entity.id
_entity.type
_entity.pdbx_description
1 polymer ?
#
loop_
_entity_poly.entity_id
_entity_poly.type
_entity_poly.pdbx_seq_one_letter_code
_entity_poly.pdbx_strand_id
1 'polypeptide(L)'
;MGRRPHFLTPYVVVLHAAKKANKSNKYAVCRACISIIGKDEAYKLKFTNTKKECARHIKNCPNFAQKYSSQQIAKLLDDAAKDGAKSK
;
A
#
# COMPACT_ATOMS: atom_id res chain seq x y z
N MET A 1 4.30 22.05 -0.48
CA MET A 1 5.10 20.97 0.14
C MET A 1 4.47 19.62 -0.21
N GLY A 2 4.97 18.95 -1.26
CA GLY A 2 4.50 17.62 -1.63
C GLY A 2 5.01 16.59 -0.62
N ARG A 3 4.10 15.89 0.08
CA ARG A 3 4.51 14.74 0.90
C ARG A 3 5.25 13.76 -0.01
N ARG A 4 6.51 13.44 0.34
CA ARG A 4 7.27 12.40 -0.35
C ARG A 4 6.41 11.12 -0.42
N PRO A 5 6.28 10.49 -1.60
CA PRO A 5 5.66 9.18 -1.69
C PRO A 5 6.44 8.23 -0.78
N HIS A 6 5.73 7.49 0.06
CA HIS A 6 6.34 6.54 0.96
C HIS A 6 6.83 5.30 0.18
N PHE A 7 7.74 4.53 0.77
CA PHE A 7 8.38 3.37 0.13
C PHE A 7 7.42 2.36 -0.53
N LEU A 8 6.18 2.26 -0.03
CA LEU A 8 5.16 1.33 -0.54
C LEU A 8 4.34 1.86 -1.72
N THR A 9 4.52 3.13 -2.11
CA THR A 9 3.81 3.77 -3.24
C THR A 9 3.93 3.00 -4.56
N PRO A 10 5.07 2.37 -4.94
CA PRO A 10 5.17 1.59 -6.19
C PRO A 10 4.26 0.36 -6.22
N TYR A 11 3.89 -0.15 -5.04
CA TYR A 11 3.13 -1.38 -4.85
C TYR A 11 1.63 -1.13 -4.67
N VAL A 12 1.22 0.14 -4.55
CA VAL A 12 -0.17 0.55 -4.38
C VAL A 12 -0.56 1.60 -5.41
N VAL A 13 -1.78 1.51 -5.92
CA VAL A 13 -2.37 2.49 -6.83
C VAL A 13 -3.21 3.44 -6.00
N VAL A 14 -2.83 4.72 -5.96
CA VAL A 14 -3.60 5.75 -5.27
C VAL A 14 -4.80 6.12 -6.15
N LEU A 15 -6.00 6.09 -5.58
CA LEU A 15 -7.23 6.46 -6.27
C LEU A 15 -7.39 7.99 -6.23
N HIS A 16 -6.78 8.69 -7.18
CA HIS A 16 -6.84 10.16 -7.25
C HIS A 16 -8.24 10.70 -7.58
N ALA A 17 -9.01 9.95 -8.36
CA ALA A 17 -10.39 10.30 -8.74
C ALA A 17 -11.43 9.95 -7.67
N ALA A 18 -11.08 9.10 -6.70
CA ALA A 18 -11.99 8.75 -5.61
C ALA A 18 -12.07 9.88 -4.58
N LYS A 19 -13.23 10.01 -3.90
CA LYS A 19 -13.35 10.83 -2.69
C LYS A 19 -12.23 10.46 -1.71
N LYS A 20 -11.73 11.46 -0.98
CA LYS A 20 -10.70 11.22 0.04
C LYS A 20 -11.23 10.21 1.07
N ALA A 21 -10.35 9.32 1.54
CA ALA A 21 -10.67 8.36 2.58
C ALA A 21 -10.93 9.04 3.93
N ASN A 22 -10.28 10.18 4.18
CA ASN A 22 -10.56 11.07 5.30
C ASN A 22 -10.18 12.52 4.92
N LYS A 23 -10.24 13.45 5.88
CA LYS A 23 -9.94 14.88 5.67
C LYS A 23 -8.62 15.13 4.89
N SER A 24 -7.62 14.27 5.07
CA SER A 24 -6.25 14.48 4.58
C SER A 24 -5.73 13.38 3.64
N ASN A 25 -6.26 12.16 3.71
CA ASN A 25 -5.69 11.00 3.00
C ASN A 25 -6.63 10.48 1.90
N LYS A 26 -6.05 10.03 0.79
CA LYS A 26 -6.77 9.40 -0.33
C LYS A 26 -6.91 7.89 -0.12
N TYR A 27 -7.77 7.23 -0.90
CA TYR A 27 -7.77 5.77 -0.97
C TYR A 27 -6.61 5.25 -1.82
N ALA A 28 -6.14 4.05 -1.50
CA ALA A 28 -5.18 3.29 -2.28
C ALA A 28 -5.66 1.84 -2.41
N VAL A 29 -5.22 1.18 -3.47
CA VAL A 29 -5.52 -0.23 -3.78
C VAL A 29 -4.20 -0.95 -4.03
N CYS A 30 -4.06 -2.17 -3.55
CA CYS A 30 -2.88 -2.98 -3.82
C CYS A 30 -2.80 -3.37 -5.29
N ARG A 31 -1.62 -3.14 -5.90
CA ARG A 31 -1.39 -3.45 -7.32
C ARG A 31 -1.38 -4.94 -7.59
N ALA A 32 -0.93 -5.75 -6.62
CA ALA A 32 -1.01 -7.21 -6.71
C ALA A 32 -2.46 -7.70 -6.68
N CYS A 33 -3.33 -7.12 -5.85
CA CYS A 33 -4.76 -7.45 -5.85
C CYS A 33 -5.39 -7.18 -7.22
N ILE A 34 -5.14 -6.00 -7.81
CA ILE A 34 -5.67 -5.67 -9.16
C ILE A 34 -5.23 -6.72 -10.19
N SER A 35 -4.00 -7.21 -10.07
CA SER A 35 -3.44 -8.20 -11.00
C SER A 35 -3.97 -9.62 -10.81
N ILE A 36 -4.37 -10.00 -9.58
CA ILE A 36 -4.77 -11.39 -9.24
C ILE A 36 -6.30 -11.54 -9.30
N ILE A 37 -7.04 -10.66 -8.62
CA ILE A 37 -8.51 -10.73 -8.50
C ILE A 37 -9.23 -9.76 -9.44
N GLY A 38 -8.49 -8.93 -10.18
CA GLY A 38 -9.07 -7.93 -11.08
C GLY A 38 -9.34 -6.58 -10.40
N LYS A 39 -9.59 -5.56 -11.24
CA LYS A 39 -9.73 -4.16 -10.82
C LYS A 39 -10.94 -3.96 -9.91
N ASP A 40 -12.12 -4.42 -10.31
CA ASP A 40 -13.36 -4.20 -9.56
C ASP A 40 -13.33 -4.79 -8.15
N GLU A 41 -12.91 -6.05 -8.03
CA GLU A 41 -12.79 -6.71 -6.72
C GLU A 41 -11.69 -6.07 -5.86
N ALA A 42 -10.54 -5.73 -6.44
CA ALA A 42 -9.48 -5.04 -5.72
C ALA A 42 -9.91 -3.63 -5.26
N TYR A 43 -10.78 -2.94 -6.00
CA TYR A 43 -11.29 -1.62 -5.64
C TYR A 43 -12.25 -1.67 -4.45
N LYS A 44 -12.95 -2.79 -4.24
CA LYS A 44 -13.73 -3.04 -3.01
C LYS A 44 -12.82 -3.17 -1.79
N LEU A 45 -11.61 -3.70 -1.97
CA LEU A 45 -10.57 -3.84 -0.94
C LEU A 45 -9.68 -2.58 -0.79
N LYS A 46 -10.13 -1.42 -1.25
CA LYS A 46 -9.40 -0.16 -1.08
C LYS A 46 -9.19 0.18 0.40
N PHE A 47 -8.02 0.71 0.72
CA PHE A 47 -7.65 1.13 2.07
C PHE A 47 -7.15 2.57 2.07
N THR A 48 -6.99 3.15 3.26
CA THR A 48 -6.48 4.52 3.39
C THR A 48 -5.00 4.55 2.99
N ASN A 49 -4.60 5.48 2.13
CA ASN A 49 -3.22 5.66 1.69
C ASN A 49 -2.32 6.23 2.81
N THR A 50 -2.03 5.41 3.82
CA THR A 50 -1.07 5.70 4.89
C THR A 50 -0.05 4.58 4.97
N LYS A 51 1.17 4.89 5.41
CA LYS A 51 2.23 3.89 5.61
C LYS A 51 1.75 2.69 6.43
N LYS A 52 1.05 2.95 7.54
CA LYS A 52 0.54 1.91 8.46
C LYS A 52 -0.46 0.97 7.79
N GLU A 53 -1.43 1.53 7.07
CA GLU A 53 -2.45 0.72 6.38
C GLU A 53 -1.86 -0.03 5.18
N CYS A 54 -0.97 0.59 4.39
CA CYS A 54 -0.25 -0.09 3.32
C CYS A 54 0.56 -1.29 3.86
N ALA A 55 1.33 -1.08 4.93
CA ALA A 55 2.14 -2.13 5.54
C ALA A 55 1.26 -3.26 6.12
N ARG A 56 0.18 -2.91 6.81
CA ARG A 56 -0.78 -3.90 7.32
C ARG A 56 -1.40 -4.70 6.18
N HIS A 57 -1.84 -4.05 5.11
CA HIS A 57 -2.41 -4.72 3.96
C HIS A 57 -1.39 -5.66 3.34
N ILE A 58 -0.19 -5.19 3.01
CA ILE A 58 0.87 -6.00 2.39
C ILE A 58 1.22 -7.23 3.24
N LYS A 59 1.32 -7.07 4.56
CA LYS A 59 1.59 -8.18 5.50
C LYS A 59 0.52 -9.28 5.44
N ASN A 60 -0.74 -8.88 5.29
CA ASN A 60 -1.89 -9.80 5.34
C ASN A 60 -2.50 -10.09 3.96
N CYS A 61 -1.88 -9.64 2.87
CA CYS A 61 -2.45 -9.75 1.54
C CYS A 61 -2.00 -11.06 0.87
N PRO A 62 -2.89 -12.06 0.73
CA PRO A 62 -2.54 -13.33 0.09
C PRO A 62 -2.16 -13.12 -1.39
N ASN A 63 -2.81 -12.17 -2.07
CA ASN A 63 -2.50 -11.83 -3.47
C ASN A 63 -1.10 -11.24 -3.61
N PHE A 64 -0.62 -10.51 -2.59
CA PHE A 64 0.73 -9.98 -2.56
C PHE A 64 1.75 -11.09 -2.26
N ALA A 65 1.44 -11.98 -1.32
CA ALA A 65 2.23 -13.18 -1.01
C ALA A 65 2.35 -14.17 -2.18
N GLN A 66 1.37 -14.20 -3.08
CA GLN A 66 1.47 -14.99 -4.33
C GLN A 66 2.49 -14.40 -5.32
N LYS A 67 2.71 -13.08 -5.28
CA LYS A 67 3.58 -12.37 -6.24
C LYS A 67 5.00 -12.17 -5.71
N TYR A 68 5.17 -12.06 -4.40
CA TYR A 68 6.44 -11.81 -3.74
C TYR A 68 6.68 -12.86 -2.65
N SER A 69 7.92 -13.31 -2.51
CA SER A 69 8.27 -14.25 -1.46
C SER A 69 8.20 -13.60 -0.07
N SER A 70 7.98 -14.41 0.97
CA SER A 70 7.89 -13.94 2.36
C SER A 70 9.10 -13.10 2.79
N GLN A 71 10.31 -13.44 2.30
CA GLN A 71 11.52 -12.65 2.55
C GLN A 71 11.48 -11.27 1.88
N GLN A 72 10.99 -11.16 0.65
CA GLN A 72 10.83 -9.87 -0.03
C GLN A 72 9.79 -9.00 0.70
N ILE A 73 8.69 -9.60 1.15
CA ILE A 73 7.64 -8.92 1.90
C ILE A 73 8.18 -8.42 3.24
N ALA A 74 8.89 -9.26 3.99
CA ALA A 74 9.50 -8.88 5.25
C ALA A 74 10.49 -7.71 5.07
N LYS A 75 11.34 -7.78 4.05
CA LYS A 75 12.29 -6.70 3.72
C LYS A 75 11.57 -5.41 3.34
N LEU A 76 10.49 -5.49 2.57
CA LEU A 76 9.65 -4.34 2.21
C LEU A 76 9.02 -3.66 3.43
N LEU A 77 8.54 -4.47 4.38
CA LEU A 77 7.94 -3.99 5.61
C LEU A 77 8.98 -3.38 6.57
N ASP A 78 10.17 -3.99 6.65
CA ASP A 78 11.31 -3.47 7.42
C ASP A 78 11.81 -2.12 6.86
N ASP A 79 11.96 -2.01 5.54
CA ASP A 79 12.36 -0.76 4.89
C ASP A 79 11.30 0.34 5.07
N ALA A 80 10.02 -0.01 4.97
CA ALA A 80 8.91 0.91 5.25
C ALA A 80 8.89 1.40 6.71
N ALA A 81 9.34 0.56 7.67
CA ALA A 81 9.51 0.95 9.06
C ALA A 81 10.71 1.90 9.24
N LYS A 82 11.83 1.62 8.57
CA LYS A 82 13.07 2.44 8.59
C LYS A 82 12.90 3.81 7.93
N ASP A 83 12.13 3.91 6.85
CA ASP A 83 11.75 5.18 6.21
C ASP A 83 10.91 6.08 7.13
N GLY A 84 10.30 5.53 8.19
CA GLY A 84 9.69 6.32 9.28
C GLY A 84 10.69 6.80 10.33
N ALA A 85 11.85 6.13 10.47
CA ALA A 85 12.83 6.36 11.52
C ALA A 85 13.91 7.40 11.17
N LYS A 86 14.11 7.73 9.88
CA LYS A 86 14.99 8.84 9.47
C LYS A 86 14.32 10.20 9.66
N SER A 87 14.05 10.56 10.90
CA SER A 87 13.85 11.94 11.34
C SER A 87 14.11 11.99 12.84
N LYS A 88 15.39 11.88 13.21
CA LYS A 88 15.90 12.45 14.45
C LYS A 88 17.34 12.88 14.23
#